data_AF-A0A8H6Y1M9-F1
#
_entry.id   AF-A0A8H6Y1M9-F1
#
_cell.length_a   1.000
_cell.length_b   1.000
_cell.length_c   1.000
_cell.angle_alpha   90.00
_cell.angle_beta   90.00
_cell.angle_gamma   90.00
#
_symmetry.space_group_name_H-M   'P 1'
#
loop_
_entity.id
_entity.type
_entity.pdbx_description
1 polymer ?
#
loop_
_entity_poly.entity_id
_entity_poly.type
_entity_poly.pdbx_seq_one_letter_code
_entity_poly.pdbx_strand_id
1 'polypeptide(L)'
;MIVQLNFAPLILTAGLGLATQSPRADSGNGTVFDEQFSSLIQETMDANNVTGMSVGVLLPNGGVELGVWGNRTESGEKIAPDTIFGIGSLSKGFLSASLGILMQDFMTGKNATALPHGVTEFNWDTKLRDLLPGEWMTEDEFSTSKADLVDVLSHVTGLPRHDGSYSPDDSPRDLVLRMRDLRTAYEFRQLFEYNNQMYIAGSYVVSKLSGMTYRDFVENRIMRPLNMSSSTMHPDRVSENDKFSQTWTPTRRRIPFFMTEHTADLIAGAGGVISTAEDMLLWAQLIMNGGVDPQTSIQIIPNATVNLATTGHSIFSNEGNVFFSVMEYGLGWVRTAYRGHELIWHDGAAQG
;
A
#
# COMPACT_ATOMS: atom_id res chain seq x y z
N MET A 1 -0.89 10.72 -11.32
CA MET A 1 -1.14 9.62 -10.37
C MET A 1 -2.08 10.16 -9.29
N ILE A 2 -3.27 9.59 -9.12
CA ILE A 2 -4.15 9.95 -7.99
C ILE A 2 -3.83 8.94 -6.89
N VAL A 3 -3.23 9.36 -5.78
CA VAL A 3 -3.17 8.52 -4.58
C VAL A 3 -4.54 8.58 -3.94
N GLN A 4 -5.33 7.54 -4.18
CA GLN A 4 -6.69 7.44 -3.71
C GLN A 4 -6.70 6.75 -2.35
N LEU A 5 -6.84 7.55 -1.28
CA LEU A 5 -7.18 7.03 0.05
C LEU A 5 -8.64 6.56 0.03
N ASN A 6 -8.87 5.32 -0.40
CA ASN A 6 -10.20 4.71 -0.43
C ASN A 6 -10.51 4.07 0.93
N PHE A 7 -11.42 4.68 1.69
CA PHE A 7 -12.02 4.07 2.87
C PHE A 7 -13.06 3.01 2.44
N ALA A 8 -12.69 1.72 2.47
CA ALA A 8 -13.55 0.54 2.25
C ALA A 8 -14.34 0.55 0.90
N PRO A 9 -15.08 -0.51 0.46
CA PRO A 9 -15.36 -0.76 -0.96
C PRO A 9 -16.44 0.18 -1.50
N LEU A 10 -16.07 1.42 -1.79
CA LEU A 10 -17.04 2.49 -2.04
C LEU A 10 -17.09 2.96 -3.50
N ILE A 11 -16.32 2.33 -4.40
CA ILE A 11 -16.36 2.68 -5.83
C ILE A 11 -16.75 1.51 -6.75
N LEU A 12 -16.92 0.28 -6.24
CA LEU A 12 -17.47 -0.78 -7.08
C LEU A 12 -19.01 -0.83 -7.15
N THR A 13 -19.74 -0.13 -6.28
CA THR A 13 -21.21 -0.24 -6.20
C THR A 13 -21.98 1.08 -6.16
N ALA A 14 -21.31 2.24 -6.17
CA ALA A 14 -21.99 3.51 -6.43
C ALA A 14 -22.21 3.65 -7.93
N GLY A 15 -23.36 3.17 -8.41
CA GLY A 15 -23.89 3.55 -9.70
C GLY A 15 -23.94 5.09 -9.76
N LEU A 16 -22.96 5.67 -10.45
CA LEU A 16 -22.95 7.08 -10.79
C LEU A 16 -24.21 7.36 -11.60
N GLY A 17 -25.21 7.91 -10.92
CA GLY A 17 -26.31 8.62 -11.54
C GLY A 17 -25.71 9.61 -12.53
N LEU A 18 -26.13 9.47 -13.78
CA LEU A 18 -25.67 10.23 -14.94
C LEU A 18 -25.64 11.73 -14.65
N ALA A 19 -24.42 12.28 -14.56
CA ALA A 19 -24.14 13.65 -14.93
C ALA A 19 -22.90 13.65 -15.83
N THR A 20 -23.12 13.84 -17.12
CA THR A 20 -22.06 14.05 -18.12
C THR A 20 -21.36 15.36 -17.81
N GLN A 21 -20.36 15.36 -16.92
CA GLN A 21 -19.46 16.50 -16.81
C GLN A 21 -18.39 16.41 -17.89
N SER A 22 -18.42 17.40 -18.78
CA SER A 22 -17.38 17.66 -19.78
C SER A 22 -16.05 17.91 -19.07
N PRO A 23 -14.89 17.64 -19.72
CA PRO A 23 -13.59 18.02 -19.16
C PRO A 23 -13.61 19.50 -18.83
N ARG A 24 -13.30 19.86 -17.58
CA ARG A 24 -13.15 21.25 -17.18
C ARG A 24 -11.98 21.83 -17.98
N ALA A 25 -12.29 22.72 -18.91
CA ALA A 25 -11.27 23.55 -19.53
C ALA A 25 -10.68 24.42 -18.42
N ASP A 26 -9.36 24.34 -18.29
CA ASP A 26 -8.58 25.07 -17.31
C ASP A 26 -8.83 26.57 -17.44
N SER A 27 -9.25 27.21 -16.35
CA SER A 27 -9.44 28.66 -16.30
C SER A 27 -9.08 29.22 -14.92
N GLY A 28 -7.77 29.22 -14.62
CA GLY A 28 -7.09 30.27 -13.86
C GLY A 28 -7.18 30.24 -12.33
N ASN A 29 -6.01 30.28 -11.66
CA ASN A 29 -5.75 30.72 -10.27
C ASN A 29 -6.66 30.22 -9.12
N GLY A 30 -7.60 29.30 -9.36
CA GLY A 30 -8.48 28.73 -8.36
C GLY A 30 -7.90 27.46 -7.74
N THR A 31 -8.25 27.20 -6.48
CA THR A 31 -7.98 25.93 -5.80
C THR A 31 -8.79 24.79 -6.43
N VAL A 32 -8.25 23.58 -6.41
CA VAL A 32 -8.95 22.33 -6.74
C VAL A 32 -10.17 22.14 -5.82
N PHE A 33 -10.06 22.56 -4.56
CA PHE A 33 -11.12 22.49 -3.55
C PHE A 33 -12.02 23.73 -3.57
N ASP A 34 -12.55 24.08 -4.75
CA ASP A 34 -13.58 25.10 -4.85
C ASP A 34 -14.90 24.67 -4.17
N GLU A 35 -15.88 25.58 -4.15
CA GLU A 35 -17.17 25.33 -3.51
C GLU A 35 -17.89 24.12 -4.11
N GLN A 36 -17.85 23.96 -5.44
CA GLN A 36 -18.52 22.86 -6.12
C GLN A 36 -17.90 21.50 -5.76
N PHE A 37 -16.56 21.41 -5.78
CA PHE A 37 -15.88 20.17 -5.44
C PHE A 37 -16.02 19.84 -3.94
N SER A 38 -15.96 20.86 -3.08
CA SER A 38 -16.18 20.72 -1.64
C SER A 38 -17.61 20.23 -1.34
N SER A 39 -18.63 20.74 -2.04
CA SER A 39 -20.00 20.24 -1.92
C SER A 39 -20.13 18.78 -2.35
N LEU A 40 -19.50 18.39 -3.46
CA LEU A 40 -19.50 16.99 -3.92
C LEU A 40 -18.87 16.05 -2.88
N ILE A 41 -17.76 16.46 -2.25
CA ILE A 41 -17.12 15.69 -1.18
C ILE A 41 -18.07 15.56 0.02
N GLN A 42 -18.70 16.66 0.45
CA GLN A 42 -19.63 16.64 1.57
C GLN A 42 -20.84 15.73 1.29
N GLU A 43 -21.45 15.83 0.11
CA GLU A 43 -22.54 14.95 -0.32
C GLU A 43 -22.12 13.47 -0.32
N THR A 44 -20.91 13.19 -0.79
CA THR A 44 -20.35 11.82 -0.80
C THR A 44 -20.12 11.31 0.61
N MET A 45 -19.61 12.15 1.52
CA MET A 45 -19.43 11.78 2.92
C MET A 45 -20.76 11.50 3.62
N ASP A 46 -21.78 12.33 3.37
CA ASP A 46 -23.10 12.16 3.97
C ASP A 46 -23.82 10.92 3.43
N ALA A 47 -23.76 10.66 2.12
CA ALA A 47 -24.35 9.48 1.51
C ALA A 47 -23.76 8.16 2.04
N ASN A 48 -22.49 8.19 2.49
CA ASN A 48 -21.74 7.02 2.90
C ASN A 48 -21.42 6.99 4.39
N ASN A 49 -22.04 7.87 5.18
CA ASN A 49 -21.83 8.01 6.62
C ASN A 49 -20.35 8.19 7.02
N VAL A 50 -19.50 8.74 6.16
CA VAL A 50 -18.09 9.00 6.47
C VAL A 50 -18.01 10.02 7.60
N THR A 51 -17.24 9.74 8.65
CA THR A 51 -17.12 10.62 9.82
C THR A 51 -16.22 11.81 9.55
N GLY A 52 -15.11 11.58 8.84
CA GLY A 52 -14.14 12.60 8.50
C GLY A 52 -13.25 12.15 7.34
N MET A 53 -12.71 13.11 6.59
CA MET A 53 -11.91 12.86 5.40
C MET A 53 -10.80 13.91 5.27
N SER A 54 -9.63 13.47 4.81
CA SER A 54 -8.53 14.33 4.36
C SER A 54 -8.18 13.95 2.93
N VAL A 55 -8.06 14.95 2.04
CA VAL A 55 -7.76 14.78 0.62
C VAL A 55 -6.58 15.66 0.26
N GLY A 56 -5.57 15.08 -0.39
CA GLY A 56 -4.43 15.81 -0.91
C GLY A 56 -4.33 15.73 -2.42
N VAL A 57 -3.92 16.84 -3.05
CA VAL A 57 -3.73 16.92 -4.51
C VAL A 57 -2.35 17.49 -4.81
N LEU A 58 -1.56 16.78 -5.61
CA LEU A 58 -0.35 17.30 -6.23
C LEU A 58 -0.70 17.96 -7.56
N LEU A 59 -0.36 19.24 -7.71
CA LEU A 59 -0.59 20.03 -8.90
C LEU A 59 0.53 19.84 -9.94
N PRO A 60 0.26 20.09 -11.24
CA PRO A 60 1.29 19.97 -12.29
C PRO A 60 2.52 20.87 -12.10
N ASN A 61 2.38 21.99 -11.39
CA ASN A 61 3.48 22.91 -11.08
C ASN A 61 4.29 22.49 -9.84
N GLY A 62 4.01 21.32 -9.25
CA GLY A 62 4.63 20.83 -8.02
C GLY A 62 4.01 21.38 -6.73
N GLY A 63 3.00 22.25 -6.82
CA GLY A 63 2.23 22.72 -5.67
C GLY A 63 1.38 21.61 -5.06
N VAL A 64 1.02 21.77 -3.81
CA VAL A 64 0.15 20.85 -3.06
C VAL A 64 -1.05 21.61 -2.54
N GLU A 65 -2.22 20.98 -2.64
CA GLU A 65 -3.43 21.44 -1.96
C GLU A 65 -3.96 20.34 -1.04
N LEU A 66 -4.49 20.75 0.12
CA LEU A 66 -5.09 19.86 1.11
C LEU A 66 -6.51 20.34 1.44
N GLY A 67 -7.46 19.41 1.46
CA GLY A 67 -8.83 19.63 1.90
C GLY A 67 -9.18 18.69 3.05
N VAL A 68 -9.95 19.18 4.03
CA VAL A 68 -10.36 18.41 5.20
C VAL A 68 -11.83 18.63 5.54
N TRP A 69 -12.52 17.56 5.94
CA TRP A 69 -13.95 17.59 6.26
C TRP A 69 -14.28 16.68 7.43
N GLY A 70 -15.29 17.05 8.22
CA GLY A 70 -15.84 16.19 9.28
C GLY A 70 -14.99 16.12 10.56
N ASN A 71 -15.21 15.06 11.33
CA ASN A 71 -14.61 14.86 12.65
C ASN A 71 -13.64 13.67 12.64
N ARG A 72 -12.58 13.76 13.44
CA ARG A 72 -11.62 12.67 13.65
C ARG A 72 -11.89 11.86 14.91
N THR A 73 -12.79 12.32 15.78
CA THR A 73 -13.12 11.72 17.08
C THR A 73 -14.62 11.80 17.41
N GLU A 74 -15.04 11.02 18.40
CA GLU A 74 -16.43 10.95 18.89
C GLU A 74 -16.88 12.21 19.62
N SER A 75 -15.93 12.88 20.29
CA SER A 75 -16.12 14.17 20.94
C SER A 75 -16.22 15.35 19.97
N GLY A 76 -15.99 15.14 18.67
CA GLY A 76 -16.24 16.14 17.63
C GLY A 76 -15.03 16.98 17.23
N GLU A 77 -13.81 16.62 17.66
CA GLU A 77 -12.58 17.21 17.14
C GLU A 77 -12.53 17.06 15.62
N LYS A 78 -12.19 18.14 14.92
CA LYS A 78 -12.19 18.21 13.46
C LYS A 78 -10.99 17.49 12.87
N ILE A 79 -11.17 16.94 11.66
CA ILE A 79 -10.05 16.57 10.81
C ILE A 79 -9.23 17.84 10.53
N ALA A 80 -7.92 17.70 10.61
CA ALA A 80 -6.92 18.71 10.31
C ALA A 80 -5.92 18.17 9.27
N PRO A 81 -5.14 19.03 8.58
CA PRO A 81 -4.16 18.58 7.58
C PRO A 81 -3.17 17.53 8.10
N ASP A 82 -2.81 17.62 9.39
CA ASP A 82 -1.90 16.71 10.09
C ASP A 82 -2.63 15.55 10.81
N THR A 83 -3.91 15.31 10.52
CA THR A 83 -4.62 14.15 11.05
C THR A 83 -4.06 12.87 10.45
N ILE A 84 -3.80 11.92 11.33
CA ILE A 84 -3.13 10.67 11.01
C ILE A 84 -4.16 9.55 10.86
N PHE A 85 -3.98 8.71 9.84
CA PHE A 85 -4.83 7.58 9.50
C PHE A 85 -4.01 6.31 9.29
N GLY A 86 -4.57 5.16 9.65
CA GLY A 86 -4.07 3.89 9.12
C GLY A 86 -4.44 3.79 7.65
N ILE A 87 -3.44 3.64 6.76
CA ILE A 87 -3.68 3.68 5.31
C ILE A 87 -3.94 2.29 4.70
N GLY A 88 -3.95 1.24 5.54
CA GLY A 88 -4.22 -0.13 5.13
C GLY A 88 -3.33 -0.55 3.96
N SER A 89 -3.94 -1.12 2.92
CA SER A 89 -3.22 -1.77 1.82
C SER A 89 -2.40 -0.86 0.91
N LEU A 90 -2.49 0.48 1.06
CA LEU A 90 -1.49 1.39 0.46
C LEU A 90 -0.05 1.08 0.94
N SER A 91 0.08 0.42 2.10
CA SER A 91 1.35 -0.09 2.64
C SER A 91 2.09 -1.04 1.69
N LYS A 92 1.37 -1.70 0.77
CA LYS A 92 1.94 -2.68 -0.17
C LYS A 92 2.99 -2.08 -1.11
N GLY A 93 2.79 -0.83 -1.54
CA GLY A 93 3.78 -0.10 -2.34
C GLY A 93 5.10 0.12 -1.60
N PHE A 94 5.06 0.31 -0.27
CA PHE A 94 6.27 0.45 0.55
C PHE A 94 7.07 -0.85 0.61
N LEU A 95 6.41 -2.01 0.56
CA LEU A 95 7.10 -3.30 0.56
C LEU A 95 7.90 -3.50 -0.73
N SER A 96 7.29 -3.23 -1.88
CA SER A 96 7.96 -3.32 -3.18
C SER A 96 9.16 -2.38 -3.26
N ALA A 97 9.02 -1.15 -2.77
CA ALA A 97 10.13 -0.22 -2.64
C ALA A 97 11.23 -0.75 -1.71
N SER A 98 10.86 -1.30 -0.56
CA SER A 98 11.80 -1.84 0.43
C SER A 98 12.64 -2.98 -0.13
N LEU A 99 12.02 -3.93 -0.85
CA LEU A 99 12.71 -5.03 -1.50
C LEU A 99 13.70 -4.51 -2.55
N GLY A 100 13.31 -3.55 -3.37
CA GLY A 100 14.21 -2.95 -4.36
C GLY A 100 15.38 -2.18 -3.74
N ILE A 101 15.16 -1.46 -2.64
CA ILE A 101 16.24 -0.81 -1.86
C ILE A 101 17.20 -1.87 -1.31
N LEU A 102 16.66 -2.96 -0.73
CA LEU A 102 17.48 -4.02 -0.17
C LEU A 102 18.31 -4.75 -1.23
N MET A 103 17.73 -5.04 -2.40
CA MET A 103 18.46 -5.59 -3.55
C MET A 103 19.61 -4.67 -3.98
N GLN A 104 19.36 -3.37 -4.07
CA GLN A 104 20.39 -2.37 -4.36
C GLN A 104 21.50 -2.34 -3.30
N ASP A 105 21.15 -2.52 -2.02
CA ASP A 105 22.14 -2.60 -0.94
C ASP A 105 23.02 -3.84 -1.05
N PHE A 106 22.47 -5.01 -1.37
CA PHE A 106 23.27 -6.21 -1.65
C PHE A 106 24.17 -6.01 -2.86
N MET A 107 23.63 -5.49 -3.96
CA MET A 107 24.39 -5.24 -5.19
C MET A 107 25.55 -4.26 -4.97
N THR A 108 25.40 -3.28 -4.08
CA THR A 108 26.44 -2.27 -3.78
C THR A 108 27.30 -2.59 -2.57
N GLY A 109 27.07 -3.72 -1.89
CA GLY A 109 27.79 -4.10 -0.68
C GLY A 109 27.46 -3.24 0.55
N LYS A 110 26.33 -2.51 0.55
CA LYS A 110 25.84 -1.75 1.69
C LYS A 110 25.09 -2.60 2.71
N ASN A 111 24.56 -3.75 2.30
CA ASN A 111 23.86 -4.63 3.23
C ASN A 111 24.85 -5.35 4.16
N ALA A 112 24.48 -5.47 5.44
CA ALA A 112 25.35 -6.05 6.46
C ALA A 112 25.23 -7.57 6.60
N THR A 113 24.10 -8.17 6.20
CA THR A 113 23.89 -9.62 6.32
C THR A 113 24.35 -10.35 5.06
N ALA A 114 24.68 -11.63 5.21
CA ALA A 114 25.00 -12.51 4.09
C ALA A 114 23.71 -13.06 3.44
N LEU A 115 23.78 -13.29 2.13
CA LEU A 115 22.75 -14.06 1.44
C LEU A 115 22.72 -15.51 1.96
N PRO A 116 21.56 -16.18 1.94
CA PRO A 116 21.46 -17.60 2.28
C PRO A 116 22.40 -18.46 1.42
N HIS A 117 22.80 -19.61 1.96
CA HIS A 117 23.70 -20.52 1.27
C HIS A 117 23.17 -20.92 -0.11
N GLY A 118 23.99 -20.74 -1.15
CA GLY A 118 23.63 -21.05 -2.54
C GLY A 118 22.98 -19.90 -3.30
N VAL A 119 22.62 -18.80 -2.63
CA VAL A 119 22.13 -17.58 -3.28
C VAL A 119 23.32 -16.66 -3.55
N THR A 120 23.62 -16.44 -4.84
CA THR A 120 24.72 -15.56 -5.27
C THR A 120 24.26 -14.12 -5.51
N GLU A 121 22.98 -13.93 -5.78
CA GLU A 121 22.38 -12.64 -6.08
C GLU A 121 20.96 -12.57 -5.51
N PHE A 122 20.59 -11.42 -4.98
CA PHE A 122 19.23 -11.11 -4.55
C PHE A 122 18.60 -10.11 -5.51
N ASN A 123 17.66 -10.61 -6.31
CA ASN A 123 16.90 -9.84 -7.29
C ASN A 123 15.45 -10.35 -7.35
N TRP A 124 14.64 -9.78 -8.24
CA TRP A 124 13.22 -10.08 -8.36
C TRP A 124 12.92 -11.53 -8.77
N ASP A 125 13.85 -12.21 -9.44
CA ASP A 125 13.72 -13.59 -9.90
C ASP A 125 14.20 -14.62 -8.87
N THR A 126 14.85 -14.18 -7.78
CA THR A 126 15.33 -15.06 -6.71
C THR A 126 14.15 -15.77 -6.05
N LYS A 127 14.26 -17.10 -5.89
CA LYS A 127 13.13 -17.92 -5.42
C LYS A 127 12.95 -17.81 -3.91
N LEU A 128 11.70 -17.76 -3.45
CA LEU A 128 11.39 -17.66 -2.02
C LEU A 128 11.95 -18.83 -1.22
N ARG A 129 11.96 -20.04 -1.80
CA ARG A 129 12.55 -21.21 -1.16
C ARG A 129 14.06 -21.05 -0.89
N ASP A 130 14.76 -20.29 -1.73
CA ASP A 130 16.20 -20.07 -1.61
C ASP A 130 16.48 -18.91 -0.63
N LEU A 131 15.56 -17.93 -0.57
CA LEU A 131 15.60 -16.83 0.41
C LEU A 131 15.22 -17.28 1.83
N LEU A 132 14.31 -18.26 1.94
CA LEU A 132 13.73 -18.78 3.19
C LEU A 132 13.87 -20.32 3.26
N PRO A 133 15.11 -20.85 3.24
CA PRO A 133 15.35 -22.29 3.13
C PRO A 133 14.79 -23.06 4.33
N GLY A 134 13.95 -24.06 4.04
CA GLY A 134 13.26 -24.88 5.05
C GLY A 134 12.03 -24.20 5.69
N GLU A 135 11.79 -22.92 5.40
CA GLU A 135 10.66 -22.17 5.93
C GLU A 135 9.54 -22.04 4.88
N TRP A 136 9.86 -21.56 3.67
CA TRP A 136 8.89 -21.41 2.57
C TRP A 136 8.52 -22.76 1.96
N MET A 137 7.23 -23.07 2.02
CA MET A 137 6.61 -24.22 1.38
C MET A 137 5.11 -23.97 1.24
N THR A 138 4.52 -24.46 0.15
CA THR A 138 3.08 -24.44 -0.12
C THR A 138 2.59 -25.87 -0.34
N GLU A 139 1.28 -26.11 -0.34
CA GLU A 139 0.72 -27.42 -0.70
C GLU A 139 1.13 -27.85 -2.13
N ASP A 140 1.24 -26.89 -3.06
CA ASP A 140 1.72 -27.11 -4.42
C ASP A 140 3.25 -27.13 -4.51
N GLU A 141 3.84 -28.23 -5.00
CA GLU A 141 5.29 -28.38 -5.16
C GLU A 141 5.84 -27.42 -6.22
N PHE A 142 5.07 -27.13 -7.27
CA PHE A 142 5.52 -26.24 -8.32
C PHE A 142 5.66 -24.80 -7.82
N SER A 143 4.63 -24.27 -7.14
CA SER A 143 4.66 -22.97 -6.45
C SER A 143 5.79 -22.91 -5.41
N THR A 144 5.95 -23.95 -4.59
CA THR A 144 7.07 -24.06 -3.64
C THR A 144 8.43 -23.89 -4.34
N SER A 145 8.62 -24.53 -5.49
CA SER A 145 9.91 -24.57 -6.18
C SER A 145 10.17 -23.36 -7.10
N LYS A 146 9.13 -22.66 -7.55
CA LYS A 146 9.23 -21.64 -8.60
C LYS A 146 8.81 -20.24 -8.20
N ALA A 147 8.09 -20.05 -7.10
CA ALA A 147 7.68 -18.73 -6.63
C ALA A 147 8.88 -17.81 -6.40
N ASP A 148 8.86 -16.66 -7.06
CA ASP A 148 9.74 -15.53 -6.83
C ASP A 148 8.99 -14.33 -6.26
N LEU A 149 9.71 -13.23 -6.05
CA LEU A 149 9.12 -12.03 -5.44
C LEU A 149 8.10 -11.35 -6.35
N VAL A 150 8.23 -11.50 -7.68
CA VAL A 150 7.21 -11.00 -8.62
C VAL A 150 5.92 -11.77 -8.41
N ASP A 151 5.96 -13.10 -8.32
CA ASP A 151 4.77 -13.93 -8.11
C ASP A 151 4.06 -13.61 -6.79
N VAL A 152 4.85 -13.46 -5.73
CA VAL A 152 4.34 -13.17 -4.37
C VAL A 152 3.64 -11.82 -4.32
N LEU A 153 4.26 -10.77 -4.86
CA LEU A 153 3.69 -9.42 -4.78
C LEU A 153 2.63 -9.14 -5.85
N SER A 154 2.59 -9.89 -6.95
CA SER A 154 1.56 -9.77 -7.99
C SER A 154 0.35 -10.68 -7.77
N HIS A 155 0.27 -11.36 -6.62
CA HIS A 155 -0.86 -12.18 -6.20
C HIS A 155 -1.18 -13.36 -7.13
N VAL A 156 -0.14 -14.04 -7.64
CA VAL A 156 -0.32 -15.18 -8.58
C VAL A 156 0.26 -16.50 -8.06
N THR A 157 0.37 -16.64 -6.73
CA THR A 157 0.89 -17.85 -6.10
C THR A 157 -0.09 -19.03 -6.06
N GLY A 158 -1.36 -18.79 -6.42
CA GLY A 158 -2.45 -19.77 -6.34
C GLY A 158 -3.11 -19.87 -4.95
N LEU A 159 -2.55 -19.20 -3.94
CA LEU A 159 -3.07 -19.18 -2.57
C LEU A 159 -4.13 -18.08 -2.39
N PRO A 160 -5.38 -18.43 -2.03
CA PRO A 160 -6.42 -17.46 -1.74
C PRO A 160 -6.20 -16.79 -0.39
N ARG A 161 -7.09 -15.86 -0.04
CA ARG A 161 -7.13 -15.31 1.32
C ARG A 161 -7.33 -16.43 2.34
N HIS A 162 -6.43 -16.52 3.30
CA HIS A 162 -6.60 -17.28 4.53
C HIS A 162 -6.43 -16.38 5.76
N ASP A 163 -7.10 -15.22 5.77
CA ASP A 163 -6.95 -14.20 6.83
C ASP A 163 -7.27 -14.73 8.25
N GLY A 164 -7.97 -15.87 8.37
CA GLY A 164 -8.24 -16.57 9.63
C GLY A 164 -7.24 -17.66 10.02
N SER A 165 -6.16 -17.87 9.25
CA SER A 165 -5.18 -18.93 9.52
C SER A 165 -4.05 -18.51 10.45
N TYR A 166 -4.08 -17.29 10.97
CA TYR A 166 -3.10 -16.78 11.91
C TYR A 166 -3.78 -15.96 13.01
N SER A 167 -3.09 -15.86 14.13
CA SER A 167 -3.54 -15.21 15.36
C SER A 167 -2.67 -14.00 15.68
N PRO A 168 -3.13 -13.08 16.56
CA PRO A 168 -2.34 -11.94 17.01
C PRO A 168 -0.97 -12.30 17.62
N ASP A 169 -0.79 -13.54 18.12
CA ASP A 169 0.45 -14.01 18.75
C ASP A 169 1.44 -14.66 17.76
N ASP A 170 1.05 -14.82 16.50
CA ASP A 170 1.93 -15.37 15.47
C ASP A 170 2.97 -14.33 15.02
N SER A 171 4.19 -14.80 14.76
CA SER A 171 5.19 -14.01 14.05
C SER A 171 5.01 -14.14 12.52
N PRO A 172 5.58 -13.22 11.71
CA PRO A 172 5.67 -13.41 10.26
C PRO A 172 6.27 -14.77 9.85
N ARG A 173 7.19 -15.30 10.66
CA ARG A 173 7.78 -16.63 10.44
C ARG A 173 6.76 -17.75 10.61
N ASP A 174 5.95 -17.70 11.66
CA ASP A 174 4.93 -18.72 11.93
C ASP A 174 3.91 -18.77 10.79
N LEU A 175 3.53 -17.59 10.27
CA LEU A 175 2.68 -17.48 9.09
C LEU A 175 3.31 -18.11 7.84
N VAL A 176 4.59 -17.82 7.56
CA VAL A 176 5.31 -18.42 6.41
C VAL A 176 5.39 -19.94 6.55
N LEU A 177 5.70 -20.46 7.74
CA LEU A 177 5.77 -21.90 7.97
C LEU A 177 4.44 -22.58 7.70
N ARG A 178 3.33 -21.94 8.09
CA ARG A 178 1.98 -22.48 7.95
C ARG A 178 1.45 -22.49 6.52
N MET A 179 2.10 -21.78 5.58
CA MET A 179 1.68 -21.77 4.17
C MET A 179 1.62 -23.18 3.54
N ARG A 180 2.41 -24.12 4.06
CA ARG A 180 2.41 -25.53 3.62
C ARG A 180 1.10 -26.26 3.90
N ASP A 181 0.33 -25.78 4.88
CA ASP A 181 -0.93 -26.36 5.32
C ASP A 181 -2.16 -25.64 4.72
N LEU A 182 -1.93 -24.61 3.89
CA LEU A 182 -2.99 -23.81 3.28
C LEU A 182 -3.32 -24.33 1.89
N ARG A 183 -4.62 -24.58 1.68
CA ARG A 183 -5.13 -25.07 0.40
C ARG A 183 -5.02 -24.01 -0.69
N THR A 184 -4.51 -24.38 -1.85
CA THR A 184 -4.52 -23.54 -3.06
C THR A 184 -5.89 -23.55 -3.73
N ALA A 185 -6.33 -22.40 -4.24
CA ALA A 185 -7.58 -22.28 -4.99
C ALA A 185 -7.37 -22.44 -6.51
N TYR A 186 -6.19 -22.05 -6.98
CA TYR A 186 -5.83 -22.01 -8.40
C TYR A 186 -4.43 -22.57 -8.62
N GLU A 187 -4.14 -22.92 -9.87
CA GLU A 187 -2.78 -23.29 -10.25
C GLU A 187 -1.85 -22.07 -10.15
N PHE A 188 -0.58 -22.34 -9.88
CA PHE A 188 0.45 -21.29 -9.82
C PHE A 188 0.51 -20.50 -11.14
N ARG A 189 0.49 -19.17 -11.04
CA ARG A 189 0.45 -18.21 -12.18
C ARG A 189 -0.83 -18.24 -13.04
N GLN A 190 -1.87 -18.94 -12.60
CA GLN A 190 -3.11 -19.05 -13.38
C GLN A 190 -3.97 -17.79 -13.31
N LEU A 191 -4.24 -17.28 -12.10
CA LEU A 191 -5.13 -16.16 -11.84
C LEU A 191 -4.56 -15.24 -10.76
N PHE A 192 -4.93 -13.96 -10.84
CA PHE A 192 -4.79 -13.03 -9.73
C PHE A 192 -5.74 -13.44 -8.60
N GLU A 193 -5.20 -13.58 -7.39
CA GLU A 193 -5.98 -13.83 -6.18
C GLU A 193 -5.37 -13.07 -5.00
N TYR A 194 -6.03 -11.97 -4.62
CA TYR A 194 -5.52 -11.06 -3.59
C TYR A 194 -5.30 -11.78 -2.25
N ASN A 195 -4.09 -11.71 -1.71
CA ASN A 195 -3.72 -12.38 -0.48
C ASN A 195 -2.70 -11.57 0.36
N ASN A 196 -3.12 -11.12 1.56
CA ASN A 196 -2.25 -10.36 2.47
C ASN A 196 -1.04 -11.15 2.97
N GLN A 197 -1.16 -12.47 3.10
CA GLN A 197 -0.10 -13.34 3.64
C GLN A 197 1.16 -13.32 2.77
N MET A 198 1.01 -13.11 1.46
CA MET A 198 2.14 -12.96 0.53
C MET A 198 2.94 -11.68 0.82
N TYR A 199 2.27 -10.59 1.20
CA TYR A 199 2.94 -9.35 1.61
C TYR A 199 3.59 -9.48 3.00
N ILE A 200 2.99 -10.29 3.89
CA ILE A 200 3.64 -10.63 5.16
C ILE A 200 4.92 -11.42 4.90
N ALA A 201 4.90 -12.43 4.03
CA ALA A 201 6.08 -13.18 3.62
C ALA A 201 7.16 -12.28 2.99
N GLY A 202 6.78 -11.34 2.11
CA GLY A 202 7.72 -10.38 1.54
C GLY A 202 8.36 -9.47 2.60
N SER A 203 7.60 -8.98 3.57
CA SER A 203 8.16 -8.18 4.68
C SER A 203 9.05 -8.99 5.62
N TYR A 204 8.78 -10.29 5.74
CA TYR A 204 9.64 -11.22 6.47
C TYR A 204 10.99 -11.43 5.76
N VAL A 205 11.00 -11.52 4.43
CA VAL A 205 12.23 -11.53 3.62
C VAL A 205 13.07 -10.28 3.90
N VAL A 206 12.44 -9.09 3.88
CA VAL A 206 13.16 -7.83 4.20
C VAL A 206 13.76 -7.90 5.60
N SER A 207 12.99 -8.34 6.60
CA SER A 207 13.48 -8.44 7.98
C SER A 207 14.68 -9.39 8.11
N LYS A 208 14.57 -10.59 7.51
CA LYS A 208 15.62 -11.61 7.53
C LYS A 208 16.91 -11.15 6.86
N LEU A 209 16.80 -10.53 5.69
CA LEU A 209 17.95 -10.19 4.86
C LEU A 209 18.55 -8.81 5.19
N SER A 210 17.80 -7.89 5.79
CA SER A 210 18.37 -6.62 6.26
C SER A 210 18.97 -6.72 7.67
N GLY A 211 18.50 -7.68 8.49
CA GLY A 211 18.83 -7.74 9.91
C GLY A 211 18.12 -6.67 10.76
N MET A 212 17.17 -5.94 10.17
CA MET A 212 16.31 -4.95 10.83
C MET A 212 14.89 -5.49 10.93
N THR A 213 14.05 -4.94 11.81
CA THR A 213 12.60 -5.15 11.66
C THR A 213 12.15 -4.48 10.36
N TYR A 214 11.14 -5.03 9.67
CA TYR A 214 10.62 -4.40 8.45
C TYR A 214 10.09 -2.97 8.72
N ARG A 215 9.48 -2.74 9.88
CA ARG A 215 8.99 -1.42 10.31
C ARG A 215 10.14 -0.41 10.38
N ASP A 216 11.22 -0.78 11.06
CA ASP A 216 12.40 0.08 11.14
C ASP A 216 13.06 0.26 9.78
N PHE A 217 13.08 -0.78 8.93
CA PHE A 217 13.60 -0.66 7.57
C PHE A 217 12.84 0.43 6.80
N VAL A 218 11.51 0.39 6.77
CA VAL A 218 10.69 1.40 6.08
C VAL A 218 10.92 2.80 6.66
N GLU A 219 10.93 2.95 7.99
CA GLU A 219 11.14 4.27 8.59
C GLU A 219 12.53 4.84 8.31
N ASN A 220 13.57 4.00 8.41
CA ASN A 220 14.96 4.42 8.20
C ASN A 220 15.30 4.67 6.73
N ARG A 221 14.73 3.88 5.81
CA ARG A 221 15.16 3.82 4.41
C ARG A 221 14.22 4.54 3.46
N ILE A 222 12.98 4.80 3.85
CA ILE A 222 11.97 5.46 3.01
C ILE A 222 11.45 6.72 3.70
N MET A 223 10.78 6.58 4.86
CA MET A 223 10.03 7.70 5.46
C MET A 223 10.96 8.84 5.89
N ARG A 224 12.05 8.54 6.60
CA ARG A 224 12.99 9.59 7.06
C ARG A 224 13.72 10.28 5.91
N PRO A 225 14.32 9.56 4.93
CA PRO A 225 14.94 10.23 3.78
C PRO A 225 13.97 11.08 2.96
N LEU A 226 12.69 10.70 2.90
CA LEU A 226 11.64 11.45 2.20
C LEU A 226 10.97 12.52 3.07
N ASN A 227 11.39 12.69 4.32
CA ASN A 227 10.80 13.62 5.29
C ASN A 227 9.29 13.39 5.56
N MET A 228 8.83 12.14 5.54
CA MET A 228 7.47 11.75 5.96
C MET A 228 7.36 11.73 7.49
N SER A 229 7.47 12.91 8.10
CA SER A 229 7.65 13.07 9.56
C SER A 229 6.41 12.78 10.40
N SER A 230 5.22 12.72 9.79
CA SER A 230 3.96 12.36 10.45
C SER A 230 3.57 10.91 10.20
N SER A 231 4.44 10.15 9.53
CA SER A 231 4.23 8.75 9.20
C SER A 231 5.04 7.84 10.11
N THR A 232 4.47 6.69 10.41
CA THR A 232 5.10 5.69 11.29
C THR A 232 4.54 4.32 10.95
N MET A 233 5.26 3.29 11.37
CA MET A 233 4.74 1.93 11.42
C MET A 233 4.52 1.43 12.86
N HIS A 234 4.58 2.35 13.84
CA HIS A 234 4.45 2.09 15.27
C HIS A 234 3.16 2.70 15.83
N PRO A 235 2.12 1.88 16.10
CA PRO A 235 0.82 2.36 16.58
C PRO A 235 0.85 3.09 17.92
N ASP A 236 1.77 2.73 18.81
CA ASP A 236 1.94 3.38 20.11
C ASP A 236 2.28 4.88 19.94
N ARG A 237 3.15 5.24 18.99
CA ARG A 237 3.58 6.61 18.71
C ARG A 237 2.47 7.53 18.21
N VAL A 238 1.40 7.00 17.62
CA VAL A 238 0.24 7.81 17.18
C VAL A 238 -0.87 7.87 18.21
N SER A 239 -0.96 6.87 19.09
CA SER A 239 -1.91 6.89 20.20
C SER A 239 -1.61 7.98 21.22
N GLU A 240 -0.34 8.43 21.29
CA GLU A 240 0.14 9.42 22.25
C GLU A 240 0.08 10.88 21.75
N ASN A 241 -0.12 11.11 20.45
CA ASN A 241 0.08 12.44 19.86
C ASN A 241 -1.19 13.28 19.67
N ASP A 242 -2.35 12.78 20.11
CA ASP A 242 -3.67 13.41 19.96
C ASP A 242 -4.00 13.83 18.51
N LYS A 243 -3.37 13.28 17.46
CA LYS A 243 -3.64 13.59 16.04
C LYS A 243 -4.26 12.42 15.28
N PHE A 244 -4.25 11.23 15.85
CA PHE A 244 -4.80 10.03 15.24
C PHE A 244 -6.33 10.12 15.08
N SER A 245 -6.82 9.76 13.89
CA SER A 245 -8.25 9.58 13.65
C SER A 245 -8.72 8.30 14.35
N GLN A 246 -9.80 8.41 15.12
CA GLN A 246 -10.50 7.24 15.62
C GLN A 246 -11.07 6.42 14.45
N THR A 247 -11.25 5.13 14.68
CA THR A 247 -11.84 4.17 13.74
C THR A 247 -13.33 3.99 13.99
N TRP A 248 -14.09 3.82 12.91
CA TRP A 248 -15.55 3.91 12.93
C TRP A 248 -16.21 2.66 12.36
N THR A 249 -17.49 2.45 12.63
CA THR A 249 -18.34 1.58 11.82
C THR A 249 -19.04 2.41 10.75
N PRO A 250 -19.67 1.78 9.73
CA PRO A 250 -20.57 2.47 8.81
C PRO A 250 -21.76 3.18 9.48
N THR A 251 -22.02 2.89 10.76
CA THR A 251 -23.03 3.55 11.61
C THR A 251 -22.43 4.60 12.55
N ARG A 252 -21.18 5.04 12.29
CA ARG A 252 -20.41 6.01 13.09
C ARG A 252 -20.23 5.62 14.56
N ARG A 253 -20.19 4.32 14.86
CA ARG A 253 -19.79 3.83 16.18
C ARG A 253 -18.26 3.72 16.24
N ARG A 254 -17.63 4.27 17.28
CA ARG A 254 -16.20 4.09 17.50
C ARG A 254 -15.86 2.62 17.76
N ILE A 255 -14.80 2.13 17.13
CA ILE A 255 -14.21 0.80 17.37
C ILE A 255 -12.71 0.93 17.65
N PRO A 256 -12.05 -0.10 18.23
CA PRO A 256 -10.59 -0.12 18.35
C PRO A 256 -9.90 -0.10 16.98
N PHE A 257 -8.72 0.50 16.91
CA PHE A 257 -7.86 0.42 15.74
C PHE A 257 -7.40 -1.03 15.53
N PHE A 258 -7.37 -1.47 14.27
CA PHE A 258 -7.12 -2.87 13.90
C PHE A 258 -5.71 -3.37 14.22
N MET A 259 -4.75 -2.45 14.39
CA MET A 259 -3.35 -2.75 14.63
C MET A 259 -2.94 -2.30 16.03
N THR A 260 -2.22 -3.16 16.74
CA THR A 260 -1.60 -2.86 18.03
C THR A 260 -0.09 -2.99 17.88
N GLU A 261 0.67 -2.51 18.87
CA GLU A 261 2.12 -2.71 18.87
C GLU A 261 2.51 -4.19 18.82
N HIS A 262 1.72 -5.05 19.48
CA HIS A 262 1.91 -6.50 19.48
C HIS A 262 1.73 -7.13 18.09
N THR A 263 0.76 -6.64 17.30
CA THR A 263 0.46 -7.21 15.98
C THR A 263 1.14 -6.50 14.82
N ALA A 264 1.77 -5.35 15.06
CA ALA A 264 2.29 -4.48 14.01
C ALA A 264 3.29 -5.19 13.10
N ASP A 265 4.23 -5.96 13.65
CA ASP A 265 5.22 -6.73 12.87
C ASP A 265 4.57 -7.76 11.95
N LEU A 266 3.53 -8.44 12.43
CA LEU A 266 2.84 -9.50 11.68
C LEU A 266 2.19 -8.96 10.41
N ILE A 267 1.56 -7.79 10.48
CA ILE A 267 0.78 -7.23 9.37
C ILE A 267 1.52 -6.13 8.59
N ALA A 268 2.74 -5.81 8.97
CA ALA A 268 3.45 -4.61 8.53
C ALA A 268 3.52 -4.48 7.00
N GLY A 269 3.90 -5.55 6.30
CA GLY A 269 4.00 -5.56 4.83
C GLY A 269 2.67 -5.40 4.11
N ALA A 270 1.57 -5.88 4.71
CA ALA A 270 0.26 -5.88 4.09
C ALA A 270 -0.54 -4.61 4.36
N GLY A 271 -0.35 -3.98 5.53
CA GLY A 271 -1.18 -2.87 5.97
C GLY A 271 -0.65 -2.01 7.12
N GLY A 272 0.64 -2.08 7.46
CA GLY A 272 1.16 -1.48 8.69
C GLY A 272 1.54 0.01 8.65
N VAL A 273 1.40 0.69 7.51
CA VAL A 273 1.72 2.12 7.43
C VAL A 273 0.60 2.95 8.04
N ILE A 274 0.99 3.91 8.86
CA ILE A 274 0.14 4.95 9.43
C ILE A 274 0.71 6.29 8.93
N SER A 275 -0.14 7.16 8.36
CA SER A 275 0.34 8.35 7.64
C SER A 275 -0.71 9.48 7.60
N THR A 276 -0.34 10.61 7.02
CA THR A 276 -1.22 11.74 6.71
C THR A 276 -1.39 11.87 5.20
N ALA A 277 -2.40 12.62 4.74
CA ALA A 277 -2.53 12.92 3.32
C ALA A 277 -1.31 13.71 2.78
N GLU A 278 -0.74 14.60 3.59
CA GLU A 278 0.44 15.39 3.25
C GLU A 278 1.69 14.51 3.00
N ASP A 279 1.99 13.59 3.93
CA ASP A 279 3.14 12.68 3.77
C ASP A 279 2.92 11.71 2.58
N MET A 280 1.68 11.27 2.35
CA MET A 280 1.36 10.43 1.20
C MET A 280 1.51 11.16 -0.14
N LEU A 281 1.44 12.50 -0.18
CA LEU A 281 1.80 13.27 -1.38
C LEU A 281 3.30 13.28 -1.64
N LEU A 282 4.14 13.28 -0.59
CA LEU A 282 5.59 13.10 -0.73
C LEU A 282 5.90 11.72 -1.32
N TRP A 283 5.25 10.67 -0.79
CA TRP A 283 5.31 9.32 -1.34
C TRP A 283 4.86 9.27 -2.81
N ALA A 284 3.73 9.90 -3.13
CA ALA A 284 3.22 9.97 -4.49
C ALA A 284 4.23 10.61 -5.45
N GLN A 285 4.80 11.74 -5.03
CA GLN A 285 5.75 12.51 -5.81
C GLN A 285 7.06 11.75 -6.01
N LEU A 286 7.53 10.99 -5.01
CA LEU A 286 8.68 10.10 -5.13
C LEU A 286 8.47 9.04 -6.21
N ILE A 287 7.32 8.36 -6.20
CA ILE A 287 6.98 7.32 -7.17
C ILE A 287 6.84 7.92 -8.58
N MET A 288 6.16 9.06 -8.74
CA MET A 288 6.03 9.74 -10.04
C MET A 288 7.37 10.21 -10.62
N ASN A 289 8.35 10.51 -9.77
CA ASN A 289 9.71 10.89 -10.19
C ASN A 289 10.67 9.68 -10.21
N GLY A 290 10.14 8.47 -10.37
CA GLY A 290 10.97 7.29 -10.58
C GLY A 290 11.88 6.97 -9.39
N GLY A 291 11.43 7.29 -8.17
CA GLY A 291 12.13 7.02 -6.92
C GLY A 291 13.14 8.10 -6.50
N VAL A 292 13.14 9.25 -7.18
CA VAL A 292 13.93 10.44 -6.82
C VAL A 292 13.06 11.43 -6.06
N ASP A 293 13.51 11.88 -4.89
CA ASP A 293 12.87 13.00 -4.21
C ASP A 293 13.19 14.29 -4.99
N PRO A 294 12.19 15.00 -5.56
CA PRO A 294 12.46 16.19 -6.35
C PRO A 294 12.93 17.39 -5.51
N GLN A 295 12.74 17.37 -4.18
CA GLN A 295 13.19 18.45 -3.31
C GLN A 295 14.69 18.37 -3.05
N THR A 296 15.21 17.15 -2.83
CA THR A 296 16.61 16.91 -2.49
C THR A 296 17.45 16.36 -3.65
N SER A 297 16.80 15.93 -4.74
CA SER A 297 17.40 15.18 -5.87
C SER A 297 18.07 13.86 -5.46
N ILE A 298 17.74 13.32 -4.27
CA ILE A 298 18.28 12.05 -3.79
C ILE A 298 17.45 10.90 -4.38
N GLN A 299 18.11 9.90 -4.96
CA GLN A 299 17.49 8.62 -5.32
C GLN A 299 17.27 7.79 -4.05
N ILE A 300 16.01 7.62 -3.64
CA ILE A 300 15.62 6.81 -2.49
C ILE A 300 15.31 5.38 -2.92
N ILE A 301 14.52 5.21 -3.98
CA ILE A 301 14.12 3.90 -4.53
C ILE A 301 14.74 3.76 -5.91
N PRO A 302 15.41 2.66 -6.28
CA PRO A 302 15.93 2.51 -7.64
C PRO A 302 14.84 2.69 -8.71
N ASN A 303 15.12 3.42 -9.79
CA ASN A 303 14.13 3.67 -10.86
C ASN A 303 13.57 2.36 -11.47
N ALA A 304 14.43 1.35 -11.65
CA ALA A 304 14.02 0.03 -12.13
C ALA A 304 12.99 -0.64 -11.21
N THR A 305 13.10 -0.45 -9.89
CA THR A 305 12.13 -0.94 -8.92
C THR A 305 10.78 -0.26 -9.08
N VAL A 306 10.76 1.07 -9.24
CA VAL A 306 9.51 1.81 -9.45
C VAL A 306 8.82 1.33 -10.73
N ASN A 307 9.55 1.26 -11.85
CA ASN A 307 9.00 0.80 -13.12
C ASN A 307 8.46 -0.63 -13.04
N LEU A 308 9.21 -1.55 -12.42
CA LEU A 308 8.76 -2.93 -12.25
C LEU A 308 7.50 -3.01 -11.37
N ALA A 309 7.48 -2.26 -10.26
CA ALA A 309 6.37 -2.29 -9.31
C ALA A 309 5.08 -1.73 -9.91
N THR A 310 5.16 -0.73 -10.80
CA THR A 310 3.99 -0.13 -11.45
C THR A 310 3.62 -0.79 -12.78
N THR A 311 4.40 -1.77 -13.25
CA THR A 311 4.06 -2.57 -14.44
C THR A 311 3.05 -3.65 -14.08
N GLY A 312 2.06 -3.89 -14.94
CA GLY A 312 1.11 -4.99 -14.78
C GLY A 312 1.76 -6.36 -14.98
N HIS A 313 1.67 -7.22 -13.97
CA HIS A 313 2.16 -8.61 -13.98
C HIS A 313 1.02 -9.65 -13.96
N SER A 314 -0.17 -9.23 -13.53
CA SER A 314 -1.37 -10.07 -13.50
C SER A 314 -2.62 -9.25 -13.81
N ILE A 315 -3.73 -9.91 -14.16
CA ILE A 315 -5.00 -9.25 -14.48
C ILE A 315 -5.83 -9.14 -13.21
N PHE A 316 -5.96 -7.92 -12.66
CA PHE A 316 -6.78 -7.62 -11.48
C PHE A 316 -8.27 -7.69 -11.79
N SER A 317 -8.66 -7.08 -12.92
CA SER A 317 -10.02 -7.12 -13.46
C SER A 317 -9.94 -7.16 -14.98
N ASN A 318 -10.51 -8.21 -15.57
CA ASN A 318 -10.60 -8.39 -17.02
C ASN A 318 -11.75 -7.59 -17.66
N GLU A 319 -12.61 -6.96 -16.86
CA GLU A 319 -13.73 -6.17 -17.33
C GLU A 319 -13.39 -4.67 -17.30
N GLY A 320 -13.29 -4.09 -18.49
CA GLY A 320 -13.30 -2.63 -18.68
C GLY A 320 -14.72 -2.09 -18.81
N ASN A 321 -14.86 -0.77 -18.77
CA ASN A 321 -16.10 -0.06 -19.09
C ASN A 321 -15.81 1.20 -19.91
N VAL A 322 -16.83 2.04 -20.15
CA VAL A 322 -16.67 3.28 -20.95
C VAL A 322 -15.68 4.28 -20.35
N PHE A 323 -15.32 4.15 -19.08
CA PHE A 323 -14.36 4.99 -18.38
C PHE A 323 -13.01 4.31 -18.16
N PHE A 324 -13.01 3.02 -17.79
CA PHE A 324 -11.81 2.28 -17.41
C PHE A 324 -11.45 1.17 -18.40
N SER A 325 -10.17 0.99 -18.69
CA SER A 325 -9.69 -0.23 -19.36
C SER A 325 -9.68 -1.42 -18.40
N VAL A 326 -9.27 -2.59 -18.91
CA VAL A 326 -8.78 -3.71 -18.07
C VAL A 326 -7.83 -3.17 -17.00
N MET A 327 -7.93 -3.73 -15.80
CA MET A 327 -7.06 -3.39 -14.68
C MET A 327 -6.03 -4.50 -14.50
N GLU A 328 -4.77 -4.10 -14.47
CA GLU A 328 -3.62 -4.96 -14.23
C GLU A 328 -3.11 -4.72 -12.80
N TYR A 329 -2.52 -5.74 -12.19
CA TYR A 329 -1.86 -5.63 -10.90
C TYR A 329 -0.35 -5.77 -11.06
N GLY A 330 0.39 -4.82 -10.51
CA GLY A 330 1.83 -4.84 -10.42
C GLY A 330 2.31 -5.39 -9.08
N LEU A 331 3.35 -4.78 -8.51
CA LEU A 331 3.86 -5.15 -7.19
C LEU A 331 3.36 -4.10 -6.19
N GLY A 332 2.11 -4.24 -5.75
CA GLY A 332 1.48 -3.32 -4.80
C GLY A 332 0.85 -2.10 -5.45
N TRP A 333 0.59 -2.17 -6.76
CA TRP A 333 -0.03 -1.12 -7.56
C TRP A 333 -1.00 -1.71 -8.56
N VAL A 334 -2.14 -1.06 -8.77
CA VAL A 334 -3.07 -1.30 -9.85
C VAL A 334 -2.77 -0.34 -10.98
N ARG A 335 -2.77 -0.85 -12.21
CA ARG A 335 -2.58 -0.09 -13.44
C ARG A 335 -3.81 -0.23 -14.33
N THR A 336 -4.31 0.89 -14.84
CA THR A 336 -5.44 0.94 -15.78
C THR A 336 -5.35 2.22 -16.61
N ALA A 337 -6.24 2.40 -17.58
CA ALA A 337 -6.47 3.68 -18.24
C ALA A 337 -7.86 4.22 -17.88
N TYR A 338 -7.92 5.46 -17.39
CA TYR A 338 -9.15 6.21 -17.18
C TYR A 338 -9.33 7.24 -18.30
N ARG A 339 -10.37 7.09 -19.13
CA ARG A 339 -10.68 7.99 -20.26
C ARG A 339 -9.48 8.26 -21.18
N GLY A 340 -8.66 7.24 -21.42
CA GLY A 340 -7.46 7.32 -22.28
C GLY A 340 -6.19 7.82 -21.57
N HIS A 341 -6.25 8.12 -20.27
CA HIS A 341 -5.09 8.49 -19.47
C HIS A 341 -4.66 7.35 -18.56
N GLU A 342 -3.36 7.05 -18.51
CA GLU A 342 -2.84 6.04 -17.59
C GLU A 342 -3.08 6.45 -16.14
N LEU A 343 -3.56 5.49 -15.36
CA LEU A 343 -3.78 5.61 -13.93
C LEU A 343 -3.07 4.46 -13.21
N ILE A 344 -2.12 4.83 -12.37
CA ILE A 344 -1.48 3.96 -11.39
C ILE A 344 -2.04 4.34 -10.02
N TRP A 345 -2.53 3.38 -9.28
CA TRP A 345 -3.19 3.61 -7.99
C TRP A 345 -3.13 2.36 -7.11
N HIS A 346 -3.46 2.49 -5.84
CA HIS A 346 -3.81 1.37 -4.98
C HIS A 346 -4.79 1.89 -3.93
N ASP A 347 -5.70 1.05 -3.44
CA ASP A 347 -6.60 1.41 -2.35
C ASP A 347 -6.09 0.89 -1.00
N GLY A 348 -6.76 1.26 0.08
CA GLY A 348 -6.33 0.85 1.40
C GLY A 348 -7.45 0.97 2.41
N ALA A 349 -7.95 -0.18 2.86
CA ALA A 349 -8.93 -0.25 3.92
C ALA A 349 -8.38 -1.06 5.10
N ALA A 350 -8.79 -0.67 6.29
CA ALA A 350 -8.72 -1.47 7.48
C ALA A 350 -10.09 -1.45 8.17
N GLN A 351 -10.25 -2.17 9.29
CA GLN A 351 -11.47 -2.02 10.09
C GLN A 351 -11.55 -0.57 10.60
N GLY A 352 -12.55 0.19 10.16
CA GLY A 352 -12.67 1.61 10.49
C GLY A 352 -13.18 2.45 9.33
#